data_AF-A0A0C2FKB4-F1
#
_entry.id   AF-A0A0C2FKB4-F1
#
_cell.length_a   1.000
_cell.length_b   1.000
_cell.length_c   1.000
_cell.angle_alpha   90.00
_cell.angle_beta   90.00
_cell.angle_gamma   90.00
#
_symmetry.space_group_name_H-M   'P 1'
#
loop_
_entity.id
_entity.type
_entity.pdbx_description
1 polymer ?
#
loop_
_entity_poly.entity_id
_entity_poly.type
_entity_poly.pdbx_seq_one_letter_code
_entity_poly.pdbx_strand_id
1 'polypeptide(L)'
;MEESGSEGLEEALRHHKDTFLKGVDMTCISDNYWLGKNKPCLTYGLSPEAMNDLIWVLSQLTEKDGTIKIPHIYDIVAPVTADEKEMYKGIDFCMDEYK
;
A
#
# COMPACT_ATOMS: atom_id res chain seq x y z
N MET A 1 1.47 -7.28 -20.66
CA MET A 1 1.72 -6.00 -19.95
C MET A 1 0.86 -5.90 -18.70
N GLU A 2 0.34 -7.00 -18.14
CA GLU A 2 -0.62 -6.95 -17.03
C GLU A 2 0.00 -6.24 -15.81
N GLU A 3 1.15 -6.75 -15.36
CA GLU A 3 2.05 -6.16 -14.35
C GLU A 3 2.69 -4.80 -14.72
N SER A 4 2.34 -4.24 -15.88
CA SER A 4 2.89 -2.98 -16.41
C SER A 4 1.78 -2.10 -16.98
N GLY A 5 0.58 -2.18 -16.39
CA GLY A 5 -0.54 -1.28 -16.66
C GLY A 5 -1.40 -1.64 -17.88
N SER A 6 -1.18 -2.80 -18.51
CA SER A 6 -1.98 -3.35 -19.62
C SER A 6 -2.16 -2.39 -20.80
N GLU A 7 -1.13 -1.60 -21.13
CA GLU A 7 -1.21 -0.60 -22.19
C GLU A 7 -1.69 -1.20 -23.53
N GLY A 8 -2.70 -0.55 -24.14
CA GLY A 8 -3.31 -0.97 -25.41
C GLY A 8 -4.39 -2.06 -25.31
N LEU A 9 -4.52 -2.75 -24.16
CA LEU A 9 -5.51 -3.82 -24.00
C LEU A 9 -6.95 -3.28 -24.05
N GLU A 10 -7.22 -2.15 -23.39
CA GLU A 10 -8.55 -1.53 -23.42
C GLU A 10 -8.97 -1.16 -24.85
N GLU A 11 -8.07 -0.53 -25.61
CA GLU A 11 -8.34 -0.12 -26.99
C GLU A 11 -8.61 -1.35 -27.87
N ALA A 12 -7.82 -2.41 -27.73
CA ALA A 12 -8.01 -3.65 -28.47
C ALA A 12 -9.35 -4.33 -28.13
N LEU A 13 -9.72 -4.41 -26.85
CA LEU A 13 -11.01 -4.99 -26.43
C LEU A 13 -12.20 -4.20 -26.97
N ARG A 14 -12.10 -2.85 -26.97
CA ARG A 14 -13.13 -1.98 -27.55
C ARG A 14 -13.24 -2.16 -29.06
N HIS A 15 -12.12 -2.21 -29.77
CA HIS A 15 -12.07 -2.40 -31.21
C HIS A 15 -12.65 -3.75 -31.65
N HIS A 16 -12.45 -4.79 -30.83
CA HIS A 16 -12.85 -6.15 -31.13
C HIS A 16 -14.16 -6.61 -30.47
N LYS A 17 -14.87 -5.70 -29.80
CA LYS A 17 -16.13 -5.98 -29.09
C LYS A 17 -17.17 -6.66 -29.99
N ASP A 18 -17.40 -6.11 -31.19
CA ASP A 18 -18.43 -6.58 -32.11
C ASP A 18 -17.90 -7.58 -33.15
N THR A 19 -16.62 -7.98 -33.03
CA THR A 19 -15.99 -8.96 -33.93
C THR A 19 -15.56 -10.19 -33.14
N PHE A 20 -14.35 -10.18 -32.58
CA PHE A 20 -13.77 -11.32 -31.86
C PHE A 20 -14.53 -11.68 -30.58
N LEU A 21 -15.04 -10.69 -29.85
CA LEU A 21 -15.78 -10.90 -28.61
C LEU A 21 -17.29 -11.08 -28.84
N LYS A 22 -17.75 -11.04 -30.09
CA LYS A 22 -19.16 -11.18 -30.42
C LYS A 22 -19.64 -12.60 -30.14
N GLY A 23 -20.67 -12.73 -29.30
CA GLY A 23 -21.23 -14.03 -28.93
C GLY A 23 -20.52 -14.71 -27.76
N VAL A 24 -19.61 -14.00 -27.06
CA VAL A 24 -19.12 -14.45 -25.76
C VAL A 24 -20.18 -14.19 -24.70
N ASP A 25 -20.71 -15.25 -24.10
CA ASP A 25 -21.80 -15.15 -23.12
C ASP A 25 -21.30 -14.88 -21.68
N MET A 26 -20.06 -15.29 -21.36
CA MET A 26 -19.45 -15.14 -20.05
C MET A 26 -17.94 -14.98 -20.16
N THR A 27 -17.35 -14.22 -19.24
CA THR A 27 -15.90 -14.12 -19.07
C THR A 27 -15.51 -14.68 -17.70
N CYS A 28 -14.45 -15.49 -17.67
CA CYS A 28 -13.85 -16.01 -16.45
C CYS A 28 -12.39 -15.54 -16.38
N ILE A 29 -11.99 -14.99 -15.23
CA ILE A 29 -10.62 -14.58 -14.95
C ILE A 29 -10.21 -15.32 -13.68
N SER A 30 -9.10 -16.04 -13.74
CA SER A 30 -8.53 -16.79 -12.61
C SER A 30 -7.12 -16.26 -12.33
N ASP A 31 -7.08 -15.03 -11.83
CA ASP A 31 -5.83 -14.32 -11.55
C ASP A 31 -5.94 -13.53 -10.25
N ASN A 32 -6.30 -14.26 -9.20
CA ASN A 32 -6.46 -13.72 -7.86
C ASN A 32 -6.22 -14.81 -6.82
N TYR A 33 -6.11 -14.39 -5.57
CA TYR A 33 -5.88 -15.30 -4.46
C TYR A 33 -7.15 -15.61 -3.70
N TRP A 34 -7.12 -16.71 -2.95
CA TRP A 34 -8.10 -16.95 -1.91
C TRP A 34 -7.87 -15.97 -0.76
N LEU A 35 -8.96 -15.50 -0.15
CA LEU A 35 -8.89 -14.62 1.02
C LEU A 35 -8.25 -15.29 2.24
N GLY A 36 -8.32 -16.62 2.32
CA GLY A 36 -7.74 -17.39 3.42
C GLY A 36 -7.40 -18.81 3.00
N LYS A 37 -6.72 -19.54 3.89
CA LYS A 37 -6.12 -20.85 3.58
C LYS A 37 -7.10 -22.02 3.59
N ASN A 38 -8.30 -21.83 4.14
CA ASN A 38 -9.18 -22.93 4.50
C ASN A 38 -10.49 -23.01 3.68
N LYS A 39 -10.82 -21.96 2.90
CA LYS A 39 -12.05 -21.91 2.11
C LYS A 39 -11.78 -21.30 0.73
N PRO A 40 -12.13 -21.96 -0.37
CA PRO A 40 -12.08 -21.36 -1.70
C PRO A 40 -13.06 -20.20 -1.79
N CYS A 41 -12.77 -19.21 -2.63
CA CYS A 41 -13.57 -18.00 -2.77
C CYS A 41 -13.84 -17.68 -4.24
N LEU A 42 -14.98 -17.05 -4.51
CA LEU A 42 -15.32 -16.45 -5.79
C LEU A 42 -15.32 -14.93 -5.63
N THR A 43 -14.54 -14.25 -6.46
CA THR A 43 -14.44 -12.79 -6.46
C THR A 43 -15.40 -12.25 -7.52
N TYR A 44 -16.44 -11.52 -7.10
CA TYR A 44 -17.52 -11.04 -7.99
C TYR A 44 -17.65 -9.50 -8.01
N GLY A 45 -16.64 -8.78 -7.54
CA GLY A 45 -16.53 -7.32 -7.66
C GLY A 45 -15.23 -6.92 -8.35
N LEU A 46 -15.29 -5.97 -9.29
CA LEU A 46 -14.14 -5.15 -9.68
C LEU A 46 -13.87 -4.18 -8.53
N SER A 47 -13.17 -4.65 -7.49
CA SER A 47 -12.93 -3.88 -6.27
C SER A 47 -11.62 -3.09 -6.40
N PRO A 48 -11.55 -1.81 -5.97
CA PRO A 48 -10.25 -1.26 -5.59
C PRO A 48 -9.65 -2.26 -4.60
N GLU A 49 -8.41 -2.68 -4.86
CA GLU A 49 -7.77 -3.62 -3.97
C GLU A 49 -7.73 -2.98 -2.59
N ALA A 50 -8.35 -3.61 -1.59
CA ALA A 50 -8.34 -3.10 -0.21
C ALA A 50 -6.90 -2.90 0.30
N MET A 51 -5.93 -3.58 -0.32
CA MET A 51 -4.51 -3.40 -0.12
C MET A 51 -4.04 -2.01 -0.60
N ASN A 52 -4.51 -1.49 -1.71
CA ASN A 52 -4.17 -0.15 -2.20
C ASN A 52 -4.72 0.95 -1.29
N ASP A 53 -5.97 0.80 -0.84
CA ASP A 53 -6.57 1.74 0.12
C ASP A 53 -5.86 1.66 1.49
N LEU A 54 -5.50 0.45 1.94
CA LEU A 54 -4.74 0.25 3.18
C LEU A 54 -3.32 0.83 3.08
N ILE A 55 -2.61 0.56 1.99
CA ILE A 55 -1.26 1.12 1.73
C ILE A 55 -1.35 2.65 1.68
N TRP A 56 -2.38 3.19 1.05
CA TRP A 56 -2.61 4.63 1.00
C TRP A 56 -2.85 5.19 2.41
N VAL A 57 -3.76 4.61 3.20
CA VAL A 57 -4.00 5.04 4.60
C VAL A 57 -2.73 4.95 5.44
N LEU A 58 -1.98 3.85 5.36
CA LEU A 58 -0.74 3.66 6.11
C LEU A 58 0.34 4.67 5.67
N SER A 59 0.41 5.01 4.38
CA SER A 59 1.36 6.01 3.86
C SER A 59 1.09 7.42 4.39
N GLN A 60 -0.12 7.72 4.86
CA GLN A 60 -0.46 9.02 5.43
C GLN A 60 -0.07 9.13 6.91
N LEU A 61 0.34 8.05 7.58
CA LEU A 61 0.60 8.06 9.03
C LEU A 61 2.01 8.56 9.40
N THR A 62 2.98 8.50 8.47
CA THR A 62 4.39 8.85 8.74
C THR A 62 5.05 9.52 7.56
N GLU A 63 5.94 10.49 7.82
CA GLU A 63 6.82 11.11 6.82
C GLU A 63 8.11 10.30 6.60
N LYS A 64 8.87 10.66 5.55
CA LYS A 64 10.16 10.00 5.21
C LYS A 64 11.25 10.16 6.27
N ASP A 65 11.14 11.18 7.11
CA ASP A 65 12.06 11.43 8.23
C ASP A 65 11.63 10.73 9.53
N GLY A 66 10.55 9.96 9.50
CA GLY A 66 9.99 9.26 10.66
C GLY A 66 8.99 10.08 11.47
N THR A 67 8.66 11.30 11.07
CA THR A 67 7.64 12.13 11.76
C THR A 67 6.25 11.50 11.64
N ILE A 68 5.53 11.38 12.76
CA ILE A 68 4.18 10.81 12.82
C ILE A 68 3.16 11.91 12.51
N LYS A 69 2.23 11.67 11.57
CA LYS A 69 1.26 12.67 11.10
C LYS A 69 -0.09 12.64 11.82
N ILE A 70 -0.23 11.80 12.84
CA ILE A 70 -1.48 11.68 13.62
C ILE A 70 -1.69 12.99 14.41
N PRO A 71 -2.84 13.69 14.24
CA PRO A 71 -3.10 14.92 14.97
C PRO A 71 -2.99 14.75 16.48
N HIS A 72 -2.44 15.75 17.17
CA HIS A 72 -2.28 15.78 18.63
C HIS A 72 -1.35 14.72 19.23
N ILE A 73 -0.67 13.91 18.42
CA ILE A 73 0.23 12.86 18.94
C ILE A 73 1.43 13.43 19.73
N TYR A 74 1.90 14.62 19.35
CA TYR A 74 3.00 15.29 20.04
C TYR A 74 2.54 16.10 21.26
N ASP A 75 1.24 16.34 21.43
CA ASP A 75 0.70 17.09 22.57
C ASP A 75 0.84 16.31 23.89
N ILE A 76 0.95 14.98 23.80
CA ILE A 76 1.15 14.07 24.92
C ILE A 76 2.62 13.73 25.17
N VAL A 77 3.54 14.22 24.35
CA VAL A 77 4.98 14.00 24.52
C VAL A 77 5.52 14.98 25.55
N ALA A 78 6.16 14.45 26.59
CA ALA A 78 6.77 15.28 27.62
C ALA A 78 7.87 16.18 27.00
N PRO A 79 7.95 17.47 27.38
CA PRO A 79 8.98 18.35 26.88
C PRO A 79 10.36 17.90 27.39
N VAL A 80 11.35 17.94 26.50
CA VAL A 80 12.74 17.62 26.85
C VAL A 80 13.26 18.66 27.83
N THR A 81 13.75 18.21 28.97
CA THR A 81 14.32 19.09 30.00
C THR A 81 15.78 19.43 29.72
N ALA A 82 16.29 20.51 30.31
CA ALA A 82 17.70 20.89 30.14
C ALA A 82 18.65 19.81 30.70
N ASP A 83 18.30 19.24 31.86
CA ASP A 83 19.09 18.19 32.52
C ASP A 83 19.16 16.92 31.66
N GLU A 84 18.02 16.52 31.07
CA GLU A 84 17.93 15.39 30.15
C GLU A 84 18.81 15.60 28.89
N LYS A 85 18.83 16.83 28.35
CA LYS A 85 19.66 17.17 27.19
C LYS A 85 21.16 17.08 27.48
N GLU A 86 21.60 17.44 28.69
CA GLU A 86 22.99 17.28 29.12
C GLU A 86 23.36 15.79 29.30
N MET A 87 22.46 14.97 29.83
CA MET A 87 22.69 13.53 29.97
C MET A 87 22.98 12.86 28.62
N TYR A 88 22.32 13.28 27.54
CA TYR A 88 22.56 12.72 26.19
C TYR A 88 23.96 13.02 25.63
N LYS A 89 24.64 14.10 26.06
CA LYS A 89 25.99 14.44 25.56
C LYS A 89 27.08 13.51 26.09
N GLY A 90 26.84 12.86 27.23
CA GLY A 90 27.79 11.93 27.85
C GLY A 90 27.74 10.52 27.28
N ILE A 91 26.83 10.24 26.34
CA ILE A 91 26.67 8.92 25.74
C ILE A 91 27.73 8.74 24.66
N ASP A 92 28.62 7.77 24.85
CA ASP A 92 29.55 7.31 23.83
C ASP A 92 28.82 6.40 22.83
N PHE A 93 28.29 6.99 21.77
CA PHE A 93 27.57 6.28 20.71
C PHE A 93 28.03 6.78 19.34
N CYS A 94 28.71 5.91 18.59
CA CYS A 94 29.13 6.16 17.22
C CYS A 94 28.22 5.42 16.24
N MET A 95 27.46 6.15 15.43
CA MET A 95 26.55 5.54 14.45
C MET A 95 27.29 4.77 13.34
N ASP A 96 28.55 5.08 13.06
CA ASP A 96 29.31 4.43 11.99
C ASP A 96 29.80 3.02 12.37
N GLU A 97 29.73 2.65 13.65
CA GLU A 97 30.02 1.28 14.11
C GLU A 97 28.88 0.28 13.82
N TYR A 98 27.71 0.76 13.39
CA TYR A 98 26.48 -0.04 13.23
C TYR A 98 25.90 -0.04 11.80
N LYS A 99 26.66 0.42 10.79
CA LYS A 99 26.23 0.39 9.37
C LYS A 99 26.64 -0.89 8.66
#